data_AF-A0A9N8DCU1-F1
#
_entry.id   AF-A0A9N8DCU1-F1
#
_cell.length_a   1.000
_cell.length_b   1.000
_cell.length_c   1.000
_cell.angle_alpha   90.00
_cell.angle_beta   90.00
_cell.angle_gamma   90.00
#
_symmetry.space_group_name_H-M   'P 1'
#
loop_
_entity.id
_entity.type
_entity.pdbx_description
1 polymer ?
#
loop_
_entity_poly.entity_id
_entity_poly.type
_entity_poly.pdbx_seq_one_letter_code
_entity_poly.pdbx_strand_id
1 'polypeptide(L)'
;MVGYKKLAVVLLSLLGLDAVLASSDVKEDSTKEEGGGLRRNRQYRRRNERSCPRVPANRVDAALDASTLDVIADASNLVQLPPRTSPDTLKEQNQVAFDMFNVYRDLDDRVVVAKSKTNGACHLAFGVPGGTPFDNLQNLNPFTTQIGDCAVRTGYVMGYNMSKADEFHLELQSCLASCVGEDTCPLIISGYSQGGAIAIVAAIDLVEYSPITVTFGATAAIVNPQHTLSFLRDDTYQCTDFVPERHYQFVNMVDGKYDCVALGVNPFSATHSGRLLLLDENTDHFVGSPGVFQVADDSRREPSSNRAHRPDLYKERMEKLLRGGCSVLPVGKWETAHDCNYNDECSSGLCQDNACT
;
A
#
# COMPACT_ATOMS: atom_id res chain seq x y z
N MET A 1 12.95 -23.05 24.89
CA MET A 1 12.31 -22.41 23.71
C MET A 1 11.39 -23.38 22.93
N VAL A 2 10.50 -24.14 23.60
CA VAL A 2 9.56 -25.07 22.93
C VAL A 2 8.09 -24.60 23.05
N GLY A 3 7.81 -23.63 23.92
CA GLY A 3 6.44 -23.14 24.17
C GLY A 3 5.87 -22.20 23.09
N TYR A 4 6.69 -21.34 22.48
CA TYR A 4 6.20 -20.31 21.55
C TYR A 4 5.72 -20.83 20.19
N LYS A 5 6.29 -21.94 19.70
CA LYS A 5 5.87 -22.55 18.42
C LYS A 5 4.45 -23.12 18.48
N LYS A 6 4.04 -23.71 19.61
CA LYS A 6 2.68 -24.24 19.76
C LYS A 6 1.63 -23.14 19.87
N LEU A 7 1.96 -22.01 20.49
CA LEU A 7 1.04 -20.88 20.61
C LEU A 7 0.78 -20.21 19.24
N ALA A 8 1.83 -20.03 18.42
CA ALA A 8 1.69 -19.48 17.07
C ALA A 8 0.83 -20.35 16.15
N VAL A 9 0.98 -21.68 16.21
CA VAL A 9 0.18 -22.61 15.40
C VAL A 9 -1.30 -22.59 15.81
N VAL A 10 -1.61 -22.52 17.12
CA VAL A 10 -3.00 -22.43 17.59
C VAL A 10 -3.65 -21.09 17.22
N LEU A 11 -2.90 -19.98 17.28
CA LEU A 11 -3.39 -18.67 16.83
C LEU A 11 -3.67 -18.63 15.32
N LEU A 12 -2.80 -19.23 14.51
CA LEU A 12 -2.99 -19.31 13.05
C LEU A 12 -4.25 -20.12 12.69
N SER A 13 -4.48 -21.26 13.37
CA SER A 13 -5.69 -22.07 13.16
C SER A 13 -6.98 -21.39 13.61
N LEU A 14 -6.94 -20.57 14.68
CA LEU A 14 -8.10 -19.79 15.14
C LEU A 14 -8.43 -18.58 14.25
N LEU A 15 -7.45 -18.11 13.46
CA LEU A 15 -7.62 -17.00 12.51
C LEU A 15 -8.01 -17.47 11.10
N GLY A 16 -8.28 -18.76 10.89
CA GLY A 16 -8.60 -19.30 9.56
C GLY A 16 -7.40 -19.27 8.58
N LEU A 17 -6.20 -19.02 9.09
CA LEU A 17 -4.96 -19.05 8.33
C LEU A 17 -4.43 -20.49 8.36
N ASP A 18 -4.98 -21.35 7.50
CA ASP A 18 -4.30 -22.61 7.20
C ASP A 18 -2.93 -22.27 6.63
N ALA A 19 -1.89 -22.53 7.42
CA ALA A 19 -0.50 -22.34 7.05
C ALA A 19 -0.14 -23.29 5.90
N VAL A 20 -0.49 -22.89 4.68
CA VAL A 20 0.08 -23.45 3.47
C VAL A 20 1.50 -22.89 3.39
N LEU A 21 2.46 -23.68 3.86
CA LEU A 21 3.85 -23.57 3.45
C LEU A 21 3.90 -23.84 1.94
N ALA A 22 3.56 -22.84 1.13
CA ALA A 22 3.74 -22.88 -0.31
C ALA A 22 5.24 -22.76 -0.59
N SER A 23 5.90 -23.92 -0.65
CA SER A 23 7.16 -24.10 -1.36
C SER A 23 6.90 -23.81 -2.84
N SER A 24 7.07 -22.56 -3.25
CA SER A 24 7.05 -22.17 -4.65
C SER A 24 8.41 -22.49 -5.29
N ASP A 25 8.58 -23.74 -5.72
CA ASP A 25 9.57 -24.09 -6.73
C ASP A 25 9.09 -23.54 -8.09
N VAL A 26 9.25 -22.23 -8.28
CA VAL A 26 9.15 -21.60 -9.59
C VAL A 26 10.51 -21.79 -10.25
N LYS A 27 10.59 -22.67 -11.25
CA LYS A 27 11.69 -22.65 -12.22
C LYS A 27 11.63 -21.31 -12.96
N GLU A 28 12.52 -20.40 -12.61
CA GLU A 28 12.79 -19.21 -13.41
C GLU A 28 13.39 -19.66 -14.75
N ASP A 29 12.61 -19.51 -15.82
CA ASP A 29 13.13 -19.59 -17.18
C ASP A 29 13.78 -18.24 -17.50
N SER A 30 15.12 -18.24 -17.54
CA SER A 30 15.93 -17.03 -17.67
C SER A 30 16.08 -16.61 -19.13
N THR A 31 15.01 -16.11 -19.73
CA THR A 31 15.14 -15.30 -20.95
C THR A 31 15.59 -13.89 -20.55
N LYS A 32 16.86 -13.57 -20.82
CA LYS A 32 17.43 -12.22 -20.69
C LYS A 32 16.66 -11.23 -21.57
N GLU A 33 15.73 -10.47 -20.99
CA GLU A 33 15.28 -9.20 -21.58
C GLU A 33 16.24 -8.09 -21.14
N GLU A 34 17.20 -7.75 -21.99
CA GLU A 34 18.04 -6.56 -21.81
C GLU A 34 17.26 -5.30 -22.24
N GLY A 35 17.17 -4.31 -21.34
CA GLY A 35 17.13 -2.89 -21.73
C GLY A 35 15.80 -2.26 -22.17
N GLY A 36 14.64 -2.75 -21.72
CA GLY A 36 13.33 -2.23 -22.15
C GLY A 36 12.71 -1.06 -21.35
N GLY A 37 13.21 -0.75 -20.15
CA GLY A 37 12.50 0.10 -19.17
C GLY A 37 12.32 1.58 -19.59
N LEU A 38 13.34 2.19 -20.21
CA LEU A 38 13.37 3.65 -20.42
C LEU A 38 12.66 4.17 -21.66
N ARG A 39 12.52 3.36 -22.71
CA ARG A 39 11.70 3.76 -23.87
C ARG A 39 10.21 3.83 -23.53
N ARG A 40 9.77 3.10 -22.50
CA ARG A 40 8.36 3.10 -22.07
C ARG A 40 7.98 4.43 -21.41
N ASN A 41 8.72 4.95 -20.43
CA ASN A 41 8.35 6.19 -19.69
C ASN A 41 8.24 7.46 -20.54
N ARG A 42 9.10 7.66 -21.57
CA ARG A 42 8.92 8.80 -22.51
C ARG A 42 7.72 8.64 -23.45
N GLN A 43 7.28 7.40 -23.71
CA GLN A 43 6.13 7.12 -24.55
C GLN A 43 4.79 7.37 -23.83
N TYR A 44 4.76 7.27 -22.49
CA TYR A 44 3.60 7.69 -21.67
C TYR A 44 3.33 9.20 -21.82
N ARG A 45 4.38 10.04 -21.73
CA ARG A 45 4.24 11.51 -21.77
C ARG A 45 3.66 12.08 -23.07
N ARG A 46 3.72 11.35 -24.19
CA ARG A 46 3.17 11.79 -25.50
C ARG A 46 1.75 11.28 -25.78
N ARG A 47 1.08 10.58 -24.86
CA ARG A 47 -0.26 10.01 -25.07
C ARG A 47 -1.42 10.68 -24.31
N ASN A 48 -1.17 11.80 -23.63
CA ASN A 48 -2.15 12.55 -22.82
C ASN A 48 -3.26 13.29 -23.60
N GLU A 49 -3.55 12.92 -24.85
CA GLU A 49 -4.71 13.45 -25.59
C GLU A 49 -5.74 12.38 -25.96
N ARG A 50 -5.59 11.14 -25.48
CA ARG A 50 -6.76 10.24 -25.47
C ARG A 50 -7.70 10.75 -24.40
N SER A 51 -8.77 11.42 -24.83
CA SER A 51 -9.87 11.83 -23.96
C SER A 51 -10.31 10.61 -23.16
N CYS A 52 -10.13 10.65 -21.84
CA CYS A 52 -10.70 9.62 -20.99
C CYS A 52 -12.19 9.47 -21.28
N PRO A 53 -12.74 8.25 -21.17
CA PRO A 53 -14.18 8.05 -21.26
C PRO A 53 -14.85 9.10 -20.38
N ARG A 54 -15.75 9.92 -20.95
CA ARG A 54 -16.40 11.00 -20.18
C ARG A 54 -17.09 10.38 -18.98
N VAL A 55 -16.52 10.60 -17.80
CA VAL A 55 -17.19 10.29 -16.54
C VAL A 55 -18.30 11.32 -16.39
N PRO A 56 -19.55 10.93 -16.10
CA PRO A 56 -20.65 11.86 -15.89
C PRO A 56 -20.25 12.93 -14.86
N ALA A 57 -20.47 14.21 -15.18
CA ALA A 57 -20.01 15.38 -14.41
C ALA A 57 -20.58 15.48 -12.97
N ASN A 58 -21.44 14.56 -12.57
CA ASN A 58 -22.11 14.49 -11.28
C ASN A 58 -21.55 13.38 -10.37
N ARG A 59 -20.35 12.84 -10.62
CA ARG A 59 -19.85 11.65 -9.91
C ARG A 59 -18.37 11.76 -9.52
N VAL A 60 -18.18 11.84 -8.20
CA VAL A 60 -16.97 11.66 -7.35
C VAL A 60 -15.65 12.22 -7.91
N ASP A 61 -15.27 13.39 -7.36
CA ASP A 61 -14.04 14.14 -7.58
C ASP A 61 -12.78 13.47 -6.99
N ALA A 62 -12.47 12.24 -7.42
CA ALA A 62 -11.18 11.60 -7.12
C ALA A 62 -10.32 11.48 -8.37
N ALA A 63 -10.33 12.49 -9.24
CA ALA A 63 -9.39 12.53 -10.34
C ALA A 63 -7.98 12.68 -9.78
N LEU A 64 -7.17 11.61 -9.90
CA LEU A 64 -5.75 11.70 -9.62
C LEU A 64 -5.13 12.59 -10.70
N ASP A 65 -4.55 13.70 -10.28
CA ASP A 65 -3.80 14.56 -11.19
C ASP A 65 -2.53 13.85 -11.69
N ALA A 66 -1.93 14.39 -12.76
CA ALA A 66 -0.75 13.80 -13.38
C ALA A 66 0.44 13.70 -12.40
N SER A 67 0.61 14.68 -11.51
CA SER A 67 1.65 14.64 -10.46
C SER A 67 1.46 13.48 -9.49
N THR A 68 0.22 13.21 -9.10
CA THR A 68 -0.13 12.11 -8.21
C THR A 68 0.10 10.77 -8.89
N LEU A 69 -0.22 10.65 -10.18
CA LEU A 69 0.05 9.45 -10.97
C LEU A 69 1.55 9.16 -11.11
N ASP A 70 2.38 10.18 -11.33
CA ASP A 70 3.84 10.02 -11.37
C ASP A 70 4.40 9.52 -10.02
N VAL A 71 3.91 10.07 -8.91
CA VAL A 71 4.25 9.64 -7.55
C VAL A 71 3.85 8.18 -7.30
N ILE A 72 2.65 7.79 -7.70
CA ILE A 72 2.14 6.42 -7.58
C ILE A 72 2.95 5.45 -8.43
N ALA A 73 3.36 5.85 -9.64
CA ALA A 73 4.20 5.04 -10.51
C ALA A 73 5.57 4.75 -9.86
N ASP A 74 6.23 5.77 -9.33
CA ASP A 74 7.50 5.62 -8.61
C ASP A 74 7.32 4.72 -7.38
N ALA A 75 6.28 4.96 -6.56
CA ALA A 75 5.96 4.13 -5.40
C ALA A 75 5.77 2.65 -5.77
N SER A 76 4.99 2.37 -6.82
CA SER A 76 4.73 1.01 -7.30
C SER A 76 6.01 0.28 -7.69
N ASN A 77 6.92 0.96 -8.40
CA ASN A 77 8.20 0.39 -8.80
C ASN A 77 9.11 0.09 -7.59
N LEU A 78 9.15 0.99 -6.60
CA LEU A 78 10.01 0.85 -5.43
C LEU A 78 9.57 -0.27 -4.48
N VAL A 79 8.26 -0.46 -4.29
CA VAL A 79 7.75 -1.51 -3.38
C VAL A 79 7.90 -2.93 -3.96
N GLN A 80 8.01 -3.05 -5.29
CA GLN A 80 8.07 -4.33 -6.00
C GLN A 80 9.49 -4.73 -6.46
N LEU A 81 10.53 -4.08 -5.92
CA LEU A 81 11.90 -4.45 -6.26
C LEU A 81 12.17 -5.92 -5.86
N PRO A 82 12.93 -6.69 -6.66
CA PRO A 82 13.14 -8.10 -6.36
C PRO A 82 13.84 -8.31 -5.00
N PRO A 83 13.37 -9.25 -4.17
CA PRO A 83 13.82 -9.39 -2.79
C PRO A 83 15.30 -9.77 -2.67
N ARG A 84 15.80 -10.61 -3.59
CA ARG A 84 17.16 -11.17 -3.53
C ARG A 84 18.23 -10.38 -4.28
N THR A 85 17.86 -9.29 -4.96
CA THR A 85 18.83 -8.49 -5.73
C THR A 85 19.70 -7.65 -4.81
N SER A 86 21.03 -7.68 -4.97
CA SER A 86 21.94 -6.90 -4.13
C SER A 86 21.63 -5.39 -4.19
N PRO A 87 21.84 -4.64 -3.08
CA PRO A 87 21.69 -3.17 -3.07
C PRO A 87 22.40 -2.46 -4.23
N ASP A 88 23.63 -2.85 -4.54
CA ASP A 88 24.41 -2.24 -5.63
C ASP A 88 23.77 -2.46 -7.00
N THR A 89 23.29 -3.68 -7.28
CA THR A 89 22.60 -3.99 -8.52
C THR A 89 21.29 -3.20 -8.63
N LEU A 90 20.52 -3.10 -7.54
CA LEU A 90 19.30 -2.28 -7.53
C LEU A 90 19.63 -0.81 -7.79
N LYS A 91 20.69 -0.29 -7.17
CA LYS A 91 21.15 1.08 -7.37
C LYS A 91 21.52 1.32 -8.84
N GLU A 92 22.34 0.48 -9.45
CA GLU A 92 22.72 0.58 -10.86
C GLU A 92 21.49 0.57 -11.78
N GLN A 93 20.55 -0.34 -11.55
CA GLN A 93 19.32 -0.46 -12.35
C GLN A 93 18.40 0.77 -12.25
N ASN A 94 18.44 1.50 -11.13
CA ASN A 94 17.51 2.59 -10.83
C ASN A 94 18.15 3.98 -10.93
N GLN A 95 19.46 4.10 -11.12
CA GLN A 95 20.16 5.38 -11.30
C GLN A 95 19.63 6.21 -12.48
N VAL A 96 18.96 5.62 -13.46
CA VAL A 96 18.41 6.40 -14.57
C VAL A 96 17.11 7.11 -14.18
N ALA A 97 16.31 6.52 -13.28
CA ALA A 97 15.04 7.09 -12.82
C ALA A 97 15.21 7.99 -11.59
N PHE A 98 16.25 7.78 -10.79
CA PHE A 98 16.45 8.48 -9.52
C PHE A 98 17.83 9.15 -9.43
N ASP A 99 17.87 10.34 -8.82
CA ASP A 99 19.12 11.09 -8.51
C ASP A 99 19.82 10.50 -7.29
N MET A 100 19.03 10.04 -6.33
CA MET A 100 19.47 9.33 -5.13
C MET A 100 18.75 7.98 -5.10
N PHE A 101 19.47 6.91 -4.75
CA PHE A 101 18.88 5.58 -4.59
C PHE A 101 19.73 4.77 -3.62
N ASN A 102 19.25 4.64 -2.39
CA ASN A 102 19.90 3.91 -1.32
C ASN A 102 18.96 2.82 -0.80
N VAL A 103 19.51 1.63 -0.56
CA VAL A 103 18.74 0.46 -0.11
C VAL A 103 19.35 -0.05 1.19
N TYR A 104 18.51 -0.15 2.22
CA TYR A 104 18.83 -0.67 3.53
C TYR A 104 18.16 -2.02 3.69
N ARG A 105 18.86 -2.97 4.32
CA ARG A 105 18.36 -4.33 4.55
C ARG A 105 18.67 -4.76 5.96
N ASP A 106 17.72 -5.40 6.62
CA ASP A 106 17.92 -6.10 7.88
C ASP A 106 17.21 -7.45 7.83
N LEU A 107 18.00 -8.53 7.87
CA LEU A 107 17.57 -9.91 7.60
C LEU A 107 16.85 -10.01 6.24
N ASP A 108 15.55 -9.75 6.28
CA ASP A 108 14.62 -9.79 5.17
C ASP A 108 14.06 -8.38 4.92
N ASP A 109 13.70 -7.59 5.92
CA ASP A 109 13.15 -6.24 5.73
C ASP A 109 14.05 -5.34 4.87
N ARG A 110 13.41 -4.58 3.97
CA ARG A 110 14.07 -3.64 3.07
C ARG A 110 13.42 -2.27 3.15
N VAL A 111 14.26 -1.26 3.24
CA VAL A 111 13.87 0.15 3.09
C VAL A 111 14.63 0.76 1.92
N VAL A 112 13.96 1.56 1.12
CA VAL A 112 14.54 2.30 0.01
C VAL A 112 14.32 3.78 0.23
N VAL A 113 15.39 4.55 0.17
CA VAL A 113 15.36 6.01 0.11
C VAL A 113 15.77 6.43 -1.29
N ALA A 114 14.90 7.14 -2.01
CA ALA A 114 15.16 7.54 -3.39
C ALA A 114 14.68 8.96 -3.68
N LYS A 115 15.37 9.66 -4.59
CA LYS A 115 14.94 10.99 -5.10
C LYS A 115 14.58 10.87 -6.57
N SER A 116 13.31 11.08 -6.91
CA SER A 116 12.83 10.94 -8.29
C SER A 116 13.34 12.07 -9.18
N LYS A 117 13.88 11.72 -10.35
CA LYS A 117 14.33 12.70 -11.35
C LYS A 117 13.17 13.39 -12.07
N THR A 118 11.99 12.76 -12.07
CA THR A 118 10.85 13.22 -12.88
C THR A 118 9.99 14.24 -12.14
N ASN A 119 9.79 14.05 -10.84
CA ASN A 119 8.94 14.91 -10.01
C ASN A 119 9.70 15.55 -8.83
N GLY A 120 10.98 15.23 -8.64
CA GLY A 120 11.81 15.76 -7.55
C GLY A 120 11.50 15.20 -6.16
N ALA A 121 10.52 14.30 -6.04
CA ALA A 121 10.03 13.80 -4.75
C ALA A 121 11.05 12.91 -4.04
N CYS A 122 11.03 12.96 -2.70
CA CYS A 122 11.77 12.05 -1.84
C CYS A 122 10.88 10.88 -1.46
N HIS A 123 11.30 9.67 -1.81
CA HIS A 123 10.58 8.43 -1.54
C HIS A 123 11.22 7.68 -0.39
N LEU A 124 10.38 7.23 0.54
CA LEU A 124 10.69 6.22 1.56
C LEU A 124 9.79 5.01 1.30
N ALA A 125 10.37 3.91 0.81
CA ALA A 125 9.61 2.73 0.43
C ALA A 125 9.99 1.50 1.25
N PHE A 126 9.00 0.86 1.85
CA PHE A 126 9.14 -0.34 2.68
C PHE A 126 8.76 -1.59 1.88
N GLY A 127 9.71 -2.50 1.74
CA GLY A 127 9.50 -3.81 1.16
C GLY A 127 9.76 -4.89 2.19
N VAL A 128 8.84 -5.86 2.29
CA VAL A 128 9.00 -7.04 3.14
C VAL A 128 9.12 -8.25 2.22
N PRO A 129 10.28 -8.91 2.13
CA PRO A 129 10.42 -10.07 1.28
C PRO A 129 9.93 -11.30 2.03
N GLY A 130 8.67 -11.64 1.79
CA GLY A 130 8.15 -13.00 1.95
C GLY A 130 8.43 -13.69 3.28
N GLY A 131 7.57 -13.44 4.27
CA GLY A 131 7.09 -14.42 5.23
C GLY A 131 8.14 -15.23 5.97
N THR A 132 9.04 -14.58 6.69
CA THR A 132 9.71 -15.28 7.79
C THR A 132 8.70 -15.58 8.91
N PRO A 133 8.97 -16.60 9.76
CA PRO A 133 8.19 -16.81 10.97
C PRO A 133 8.15 -15.60 11.92
N PHE A 134 9.15 -14.70 11.84
CA PHE A 134 9.19 -13.45 12.62
C PHE A 134 8.27 -12.37 12.03
N ASP A 135 8.17 -12.27 10.72
CA ASP A 135 7.26 -11.31 10.04
C ASP A 135 5.80 -11.64 10.38
N ASN A 136 5.49 -12.94 10.45
CA ASN A 136 4.19 -13.41 10.92
C ASN A 136 3.95 -13.07 12.40
N LEU A 137 4.98 -13.10 13.24
CA LEU A 137 4.86 -12.72 14.65
C LEU A 137 4.65 -11.21 14.81
N GLN A 138 5.29 -10.37 13.98
CA GLN A 138 5.02 -8.92 13.93
C GLN A 138 3.58 -8.66 13.49
N ASN A 139 3.08 -9.38 12.47
CA ASN A 139 1.68 -9.34 12.03
C ASN A 139 0.68 -9.90 13.03
N LEU A 140 1.13 -10.59 14.08
CA LEU A 140 0.28 -11.16 15.12
C LEU A 140 0.53 -10.55 16.50
N ASN A 141 1.40 -9.54 16.60
CA ASN A 141 1.62 -8.82 17.84
C ASN A 141 0.34 -8.05 18.19
N PRO A 142 -0.33 -8.38 19.32
CA PRO A 142 -1.55 -7.70 19.74
C PRO A 142 -1.28 -6.38 20.46
N PHE A 143 -0.02 -6.08 20.77
CA PHE A 143 0.35 -4.87 21.49
C PHE A 143 0.26 -3.64 20.59
N THR A 144 -0.05 -2.52 21.23
CA THR A 144 -0.12 -1.20 20.62
C THR A 144 1.01 -0.33 21.15
N THR A 145 1.55 0.52 20.29
CA THR A 145 2.54 1.54 20.61
C THR A 145 1.98 2.90 20.20
N GLN A 146 2.18 3.91 21.05
CA GLN A 146 1.79 5.28 20.75
C GLN A 146 2.90 5.94 19.91
N ILE A 147 2.53 6.56 18.79
CA ILE A 147 3.38 7.43 17.98
C ILE A 147 2.58 8.71 17.77
N GLY A 148 3.08 9.82 18.32
CA GLY A 148 2.30 11.05 18.40
C GLY A 148 0.99 10.82 19.16
N ASP A 149 -0.13 11.25 18.59
CA ASP A 149 -1.49 11.00 19.12
C ASP A 149 -2.13 9.68 18.63
N CYS A 150 -1.43 8.93 17.77
CA CYS A 150 -1.93 7.69 17.19
C CYS A 150 -1.43 6.44 17.94
N ALA A 151 -2.34 5.54 18.27
CA ALA A 151 -2.08 4.16 18.64
C ALA A 151 -1.94 3.30 17.38
N VAL A 152 -0.80 2.65 17.23
CA VAL A 152 -0.49 1.75 16.11
C VAL A 152 -0.03 0.40 16.63
N ARG A 153 -0.09 -0.63 15.78
CA ARG A 153 0.37 -1.97 16.18
C ARG A 153 1.89 -2.01 16.39
N THR A 154 2.35 -2.50 17.54
CA THR A 154 3.77 -2.54 17.92
C THR A 154 4.64 -3.29 16.90
N GLY A 155 4.11 -4.33 16.27
CA GLY A 155 4.83 -5.09 15.24
C GLY A 155 5.28 -4.21 14.06
N TYR A 156 4.45 -3.25 13.65
CA TYR A 156 4.78 -2.33 12.55
C TYR A 156 5.75 -1.23 12.98
N VAL A 157 5.69 -0.81 14.25
CA VAL A 157 6.70 0.09 14.83
C VAL A 157 8.07 -0.56 14.88
N MET A 158 8.14 -1.85 15.21
CA MET A 158 9.41 -2.60 15.16
C MET A 158 9.96 -2.71 13.73
N GLY A 159 9.09 -2.92 12.73
CA GLY A 159 9.50 -2.94 11.33
C GLY A 159 10.00 -1.57 10.83
N TYR A 160 9.40 -0.47 11.31
CA TYR A 160 9.89 0.89 11.05
C TYR A 160 11.25 1.13 11.71
N ASN A 161 11.39 0.73 12.97
CA ASN A 161 12.61 0.87 13.78
C ASN A 161 13.58 -0.32 13.59
N MET A 162 13.78 -0.76 12.35
CA MET A 162 14.78 -1.78 12.00
C MET A 162 16.19 -1.33 12.40
N SER A 163 17.18 -2.24 12.43
CA SER A 163 18.55 -1.89 12.83
C SER A 163 19.23 -0.83 11.95
N LYS A 164 18.64 -0.53 10.78
CA LYS A 164 19.07 0.49 9.83
C LYS A 164 18.28 1.79 9.83
N ALA A 165 17.48 2.02 10.87
CA ALA A 165 16.64 3.20 11.00
C ALA A 165 17.43 4.50 10.92
N ASP A 166 18.45 4.66 11.76
CA ASP A 166 19.27 5.87 11.81
C ASP A 166 19.89 6.18 10.43
N GLU A 167 20.41 5.18 9.71
CA GLU A 167 21.02 5.42 8.40
C GLU A 167 20.00 5.83 7.33
N PHE A 168 18.81 5.23 7.28
CA PHE A 168 17.81 5.64 6.28
C PHE A 168 17.19 7.00 6.64
N HIS A 169 17.05 7.33 7.93
CA HIS A 169 16.55 8.64 8.36
C HIS A 169 17.50 9.76 7.98
N LEU A 170 18.80 9.58 8.19
CA LEU A 170 19.82 10.56 7.78
C LEU A 170 19.78 10.80 6.25
N GLU A 171 19.58 9.75 5.48
CA GLU A 171 19.55 9.84 4.01
C GLU A 171 18.23 10.42 3.50
N LEU A 172 17.12 10.18 4.20
CA LEU A 172 15.86 10.85 3.95
C LEU A 172 15.95 12.36 4.23
N GLN A 173 16.55 12.74 5.37
CA GLN A 173 16.80 14.14 5.71
C GLN A 173 17.70 14.82 4.67
N SER A 174 18.75 14.13 4.22
CA SER A 174 19.62 14.60 3.13
C SER A 174 18.84 14.79 1.82
N CYS A 175 17.94 13.85 1.48
CA CYS A 175 17.06 13.98 0.32
C CYS A 175 16.20 15.24 0.43
N LEU A 176 15.47 15.42 1.54
CA LEU A 176 14.57 16.54 1.77
C LEU A 176 15.31 17.88 1.79
N ALA A 177 16.53 17.91 2.34
CA ALA A 177 17.38 19.11 2.37
C ALA A 177 18.01 19.45 1.01
N SER A 178 18.11 18.49 0.08
CA SER A 178 18.70 18.68 -1.25
C SER A 178 17.79 19.44 -2.23
N CYS A 179 16.65 19.92 -1.77
CA CYS A 179 15.63 20.57 -2.59
C CYS A 179 15.92 22.07 -2.61
N VAL A 180 16.31 22.56 -3.78
CA VAL A 180 16.77 23.94 -3.97
C VAL A 180 15.60 24.80 -4.45
N GLY A 181 15.13 25.73 -3.63
CA GLY A 181 14.05 26.67 -3.97
C GLY A 181 13.10 26.96 -2.81
N GLU A 182 11.99 27.65 -3.08
CA GLU A 182 10.89 27.89 -2.13
C GLU A 182 9.97 26.68 -1.96
N ASP A 183 10.06 25.67 -2.84
CA ASP A 183 9.24 24.46 -2.79
C ASP A 183 9.98 23.34 -2.04
N THR A 184 9.44 22.95 -0.88
CA THR A 184 9.88 21.75 -0.16
C THR A 184 9.63 20.50 -1.02
N CYS A 185 10.57 19.55 -1.04
CA CYS A 185 10.33 18.30 -1.76
C CYS A 185 9.17 17.54 -1.12
N PRO A 186 8.21 17.04 -1.92
CA PRO A 186 7.18 16.18 -1.36
C PRO A 186 7.82 14.89 -0.86
N LEU A 187 7.46 14.51 0.36
CA LEU A 187 7.78 13.20 0.93
C LEU A 187 6.70 12.20 0.52
N ILE A 188 7.12 11.11 -0.12
CA ILE A 188 6.26 10.00 -0.52
C ILE A 188 6.66 8.78 0.30
N ILE A 189 5.71 8.23 1.06
CA ILE A 189 5.94 7.05 1.88
C ILE A 189 5.11 5.91 1.29
N SER A 190 5.74 4.77 1.03
CA SER A 190 5.05 3.66 0.35
C SER A 190 5.42 2.30 0.86
N GLY A 191 4.53 1.33 0.66
CA GLY A 191 4.80 -0.05 1.05
C GLY A 191 3.79 -1.05 0.51
N TYR A 192 4.23 -2.31 0.45
CA TYR A 192 3.39 -3.45 0.07
C TYR A 192 3.13 -4.37 1.25
N SER A 193 1.90 -4.90 1.39
CA SER A 193 1.54 -5.84 2.46
C SER A 193 1.86 -5.26 3.84
N GLN A 194 2.59 -5.99 4.69
CA GLN A 194 3.13 -5.49 5.96
C GLN A 194 3.95 -4.21 5.81
N GLY A 195 4.72 -4.07 4.73
CA GLY A 195 5.47 -2.84 4.42
C GLY A 195 4.55 -1.64 4.24
N GLY A 196 3.33 -1.83 3.77
CA GLY A 196 2.33 -0.77 3.69
C GLY A 196 1.80 -0.35 5.06
N ALA A 197 1.71 -1.27 6.02
CA ALA A 197 1.38 -0.92 7.40
C ALA A 197 2.53 -0.18 8.10
N ILE A 198 3.78 -0.57 7.82
CA ILE A 198 4.99 0.16 8.25
C ILE A 198 5.03 1.57 7.62
N ALA A 199 4.62 1.70 6.35
CA ALA A 199 4.51 3.00 5.69
C ALA A 199 3.50 3.93 6.38
N ILE A 200 2.39 3.41 6.91
CA ILE A 200 1.43 4.19 7.70
C ILE A 200 2.07 4.67 9.01
N VAL A 201 2.82 3.80 9.70
CA VAL A 201 3.59 4.16 10.90
C VAL A 201 4.58 5.29 10.61
N ALA A 202 5.35 5.15 9.53
CA ALA A 202 6.30 6.17 9.11
C ALA A 202 5.60 7.50 8.76
N ALA A 203 4.40 7.45 8.17
CA ALA A 203 3.64 8.66 7.84
C ALA A 203 3.15 9.44 9.06
N ILE A 204 2.84 8.74 10.16
CA ILE A 204 2.49 9.36 11.44
C ILE A 204 3.75 9.99 12.06
N ASP A 205 4.85 9.25 12.13
CA ASP A 205 6.11 9.72 12.72
C ASP A 205 6.71 10.91 11.96
N LEU A 206 6.50 10.97 10.64
CA LEU A 206 7.02 12.00 9.74
C LEU A 206 5.94 13.01 9.31
N VAL A 207 4.88 13.19 10.12
CA VAL A 207 3.73 14.06 9.80
C VAL A 207 4.13 15.51 9.53
N GLU A 208 5.21 15.98 10.17
CA GLU A 208 5.79 17.32 9.97
C GLU A 208 6.19 17.62 8.52
N TYR A 209 6.48 16.59 7.72
CA TYR A 209 6.78 16.72 6.28
C TYR A 209 5.54 16.61 5.39
N SER A 210 4.35 16.49 5.97
CA SER A 210 3.07 16.33 5.26
C SER A 210 3.13 15.25 4.16
N PRO A 211 3.47 14.00 4.49
CA PRO A 211 3.74 12.97 3.49
C PRO A 211 2.51 12.66 2.64
N ILE A 212 2.75 12.14 1.44
CA ILE A 212 1.77 11.39 0.66
C ILE A 212 2.05 9.91 0.90
N THR A 213 1.04 9.19 1.38
CA THR A 213 1.17 7.75 1.69
C THR A 213 0.57 6.94 0.54
N VAL A 214 1.30 5.96 0.03
CA VAL A 214 0.83 5.08 -1.06
C VAL A 214 1.04 3.63 -0.66
N THR A 215 -0.03 2.90 -0.38
CA THR A 215 0.07 1.51 0.06
C THR A 215 -0.57 0.55 -0.93
N PHE A 216 -0.01 -0.66 -1.02
CA PHE A 216 -0.48 -1.73 -1.89
C PHE A 216 -0.78 -2.97 -1.06
N GLY A 217 -2.05 -3.37 -1.00
CA GLY A 217 -2.48 -4.53 -0.22
C GLY A 217 -2.14 -4.46 1.27
N ALA A 218 -2.08 -3.27 1.85
CA ALA A 218 -1.64 -3.08 3.22
C ALA A 218 -2.68 -3.58 4.23
N THR A 219 -2.20 -4.25 5.27
CA THR A 219 -2.97 -4.54 6.48
C THR A 219 -3.27 -3.25 7.26
N ALA A 220 -4.34 -3.26 8.05
CA ALA A 220 -4.66 -2.15 8.94
C ALA A 220 -3.57 -1.98 10.03
N ALA A 221 -3.11 -0.72 10.22
CA ALA A 221 -2.00 -0.39 11.12
C ALA A 221 -2.42 0.42 12.36
N ILE A 222 -3.38 1.34 12.19
CA ILE A 222 -3.88 2.23 13.24
C ILE A 222 -4.90 1.45 14.08
N VAL A 223 -4.71 1.40 15.39
CA VAL A 223 -5.64 0.75 16.31
C VAL A 223 -6.54 1.81 16.90
N ASN A 224 -7.86 1.58 16.85
CA ASN A 224 -8.79 2.42 17.58
C ASN A 224 -8.96 1.84 19.00
N PRO A 225 -8.49 2.54 20.06
CA PRO A 225 -8.61 2.10 21.45
C PRO A 225 -10.07 1.83 21.87
N GLN A 226 -11.03 2.53 21.23
CA GLN A 226 -12.46 2.36 21.49
C GLN A 226 -12.96 0.92 21.23
N HIS A 227 -12.26 0.19 20.36
CA HIS A 227 -12.63 -1.16 19.92
C HIS A 227 -11.80 -2.27 20.59
N THR A 228 -10.78 -1.94 21.39
CA THR A 228 -9.87 -2.94 21.97
C THR A 228 -10.27 -3.37 23.39
N LEU A 229 -10.70 -2.45 24.25
CA LEU A 229 -11.12 -2.77 25.63
C LEU A 229 -12.21 -1.79 26.11
N SER A 230 -13.40 -2.31 26.41
CA SER A 230 -14.60 -1.51 26.75
C SER A 230 -14.45 -0.61 27.99
N PHE A 231 -13.45 -0.83 28.84
CA PHE A 231 -13.16 -0.02 30.03
C PHE A 231 -12.11 1.07 29.79
N LEU A 232 -11.48 1.11 28.62
CA LEU A 232 -10.60 2.19 28.13
C LEU A 232 -11.27 3.00 27.03
N ARG A 233 -12.62 2.98 26.98
CA ARG A 233 -13.38 3.67 25.96
C ARG A 233 -13.25 5.17 26.17
N ASP A 234 -12.31 5.75 25.45
CA ASP A 234 -12.20 7.19 25.29
C ASP A 234 -12.88 7.58 23.99
N ASP A 235 -14.10 8.06 24.09
CA ASP A 235 -14.90 8.52 22.95
C ASP A 235 -14.27 9.76 22.28
N THR A 236 -13.22 10.33 22.85
CA THR A 236 -12.48 11.48 22.32
C THR A 236 -11.21 11.10 21.55
N TYR A 237 -10.81 9.82 21.55
CA TYR A 237 -9.62 9.40 20.83
C TYR A 237 -9.77 9.64 19.32
N GLN A 238 -8.83 10.39 18.76
CA GLN A 238 -8.67 10.63 17.33
C GLN A 238 -7.18 10.60 17.02
N CYS A 239 -6.80 9.85 15.99
CA CYS A 239 -5.44 9.89 15.43
C CYS A 239 -5.39 11.04 14.41
N THR A 240 -4.87 12.20 14.82
CA THR A 240 -4.79 13.41 13.98
C THR A 240 -3.42 13.56 13.32
N ASP A 241 -2.40 12.84 13.80
CA ASP A 241 -1.08 12.78 13.17
C ASP A 241 -1.06 11.94 11.88
N PHE A 242 -2.17 11.28 11.51
CA PHE A 242 -2.36 10.68 10.20
C PHE A 242 -3.35 11.49 9.36
N VAL A 243 -3.01 11.82 8.11
CA VAL A 243 -3.86 12.62 7.20
C VAL A 243 -4.47 11.71 6.12
N PRO A 244 -5.72 11.22 6.30
CA PRO A 244 -6.32 10.24 5.40
C PRO A 244 -6.47 10.76 3.96
N GLU A 245 -6.67 12.05 3.77
CA GLU A 245 -6.87 12.65 2.45
C GLU A 245 -5.64 12.54 1.55
N ARG A 246 -4.46 12.33 2.15
CA ARG A 246 -3.15 12.17 1.49
C ARG A 246 -2.68 10.71 1.44
N HIS A 247 -3.52 9.77 1.84
CA HIS A 247 -3.22 8.34 1.75
C HIS A 247 -4.02 7.68 0.63
N TYR A 248 -3.33 7.01 -0.28
CA TYR A 248 -3.89 6.19 -1.36
C TYR A 248 -3.64 4.71 -1.06
N GLN A 249 -4.70 3.97 -0.80
CA GLN A 249 -4.65 2.54 -0.49
C GLN A 249 -5.13 1.73 -1.71
N PHE A 250 -4.22 1.09 -2.40
CA PHE A 250 -4.53 0.23 -3.54
C PHE A 250 -4.81 -1.19 -3.07
N VAL A 251 -5.95 -1.75 -3.47
CA VAL A 251 -6.34 -3.12 -3.11
C VAL A 251 -6.80 -3.89 -4.34
N ASN A 252 -6.21 -5.06 -4.54
CA ASN A 252 -6.57 -5.97 -5.62
C ASN A 252 -7.87 -6.72 -5.33
N MET A 253 -8.58 -7.05 -6.41
CA MET A 253 -9.69 -7.99 -6.44
C MET A 253 -9.45 -9.07 -7.50
N VAL A 254 -9.81 -10.33 -7.26
CA VAL A 254 -9.68 -11.41 -8.26
C VAL A 254 -10.95 -12.24 -8.24
N ASP A 255 -11.53 -12.49 -9.41
CA ASP A 255 -12.80 -13.23 -9.54
C ASP A 255 -13.90 -12.67 -8.59
N GLY A 256 -14.00 -11.34 -8.46
CA GLY A 256 -14.94 -10.67 -7.54
C GLY A 256 -14.63 -10.85 -6.05
N LYS A 257 -13.38 -11.16 -5.66
CA LYS A 257 -12.98 -11.33 -4.26
C LYS A 257 -11.88 -10.35 -3.87
N TYR A 258 -12.02 -9.73 -2.70
CA TYR A 258 -11.04 -8.79 -2.15
C TYR A 258 -9.72 -9.45 -1.78
N ASP A 259 -8.63 -8.69 -1.78
CA ASP A 259 -7.38 -9.07 -1.11
C ASP A 259 -7.66 -9.31 0.38
N CYS A 260 -7.55 -10.58 0.80
CA CYS A 260 -7.87 -10.95 2.18
C CYS A 260 -6.87 -10.42 3.19
N VAL A 261 -5.62 -10.15 2.81
CA VAL A 261 -4.64 -9.55 3.74
C VAL A 261 -4.97 -8.08 3.93
N ALA A 262 -5.35 -7.40 2.85
CA ALA A 262 -5.68 -5.99 2.91
C ALA A 262 -7.01 -5.73 3.63
N LEU A 263 -8.09 -6.48 3.32
CA LEU A 263 -9.44 -6.16 3.79
C LEU A 263 -10.16 -7.32 4.50
N GLY A 264 -9.71 -8.57 4.34
CA GLY A 264 -10.35 -9.73 4.98
C GLY A 264 -9.86 -9.98 6.41
N VAL A 265 -8.59 -9.67 6.70
CA VAL A 265 -7.93 -9.92 7.97
C VAL A 265 -7.73 -8.61 8.71
N ASN A 266 -8.63 -8.35 9.67
CA ASN A 266 -8.50 -7.23 10.60
C ASN A 266 -8.32 -7.75 12.05
N PRO A 267 -7.08 -8.06 12.47
CA PRO A 267 -6.82 -8.52 13.83
C PRO A 267 -6.66 -7.33 14.77
N PHE A 268 -7.13 -7.50 16.01
CA PHE A 268 -6.89 -6.56 17.13
C PHE A 268 -7.44 -5.15 16.93
N SER A 269 -8.61 -5.04 16.29
CA SER A 269 -9.35 -3.78 16.13
C SER A 269 -8.54 -2.67 15.45
N ALA A 270 -7.65 -3.07 14.54
CA ALA A 270 -7.00 -2.14 13.64
C ALA A 270 -8.04 -1.58 12.66
N THR A 271 -7.71 -0.45 12.05
CA THR A 271 -8.63 0.28 11.17
C THR A 271 -7.91 0.69 9.91
N HIS A 272 -8.66 0.66 8.81
CA HIS A 272 -8.25 1.26 7.56
C HIS A 272 -8.55 2.76 7.58
N SER A 273 -7.67 3.51 6.95
CA SER A 273 -7.80 4.93 6.75
C SER A 273 -7.28 5.25 5.36
N GLY A 274 -7.68 6.39 4.81
CA GLY A 274 -7.25 6.86 3.49
C GLY A 274 -8.25 6.61 2.36
N ARG A 275 -7.81 6.91 1.13
CA ARG A 275 -8.57 6.70 -0.12
C ARG A 275 -8.36 5.27 -0.61
N LEU A 276 -9.37 4.42 -0.43
CA LEU A 276 -9.34 3.08 -1.00
C LEU A 276 -9.53 3.14 -2.52
N LEU A 277 -8.69 2.40 -3.24
CA LEU A 277 -8.66 2.27 -4.69
C LEU A 277 -8.64 0.79 -5.06
N LEU A 278 -9.74 0.30 -5.60
CA LEU A 278 -9.90 -1.10 -6.01
C LEU A 278 -9.32 -1.32 -7.42
N LEU A 279 -8.51 -2.36 -7.54
CA LEU A 279 -7.87 -2.83 -8.77
C LEU A 279 -8.43 -4.22 -9.14
N ASP A 280 -9.03 -4.36 -10.31
CA ASP A 280 -9.70 -5.59 -10.78
C ASP A 280 -8.95 -6.18 -11.98
N GLU A 281 -9.36 -7.38 -12.39
CA GLU A 281 -8.75 -8.14 -13.48
C GLU A 281 -9.14 -7.63 -14.88
N ASN A 282 -10.33 -7.04 -15.02
CA ASN A 282 -10.94 -6.78 -16.32
C ASN A 282 -10.76 -5.37 -16.86
N THR A 283 -10.24 -4.42 -16.09
CA THR A 283 -10.27 -3.01 -16.49
C THR A 283 -8.88 -2.43 -16.76
N ASP A 284 -8.75 -1.70 -17.87
CA ASP A 284 -7.64 -0.75 -18.13
C ASP A 284 -7.74 0.52 -17.24
N HIS A 285 -8.64 0.51 -16.25
CA HIS A 285 -9.05 1.63 -15.42
C HIS A 285 -9.15 1.20 -13.94
N PHE A 286 -9.13 2.18 -13.03
CA PHE A 286 -9.58 1.97 -11.65
C PHE A 286 -11.00 1.45 -11.63
N VAL A 287 -11.30 0.56 -10.70
CA VAL A 287 -12.60 -0.13 -10.67
C VAL A 287 -13.54 0.52 -9.66
N GLY A 288 -12.95 1.22 -8.68
CA GLY A 288 -13.70 1.97 -7.70
C GLY A 288 -12.84 2.68 -6.68
N SER A 289 -13.27 3.85 -6.21
CA SER A 289 -13.01 4.31 -4.84
C SER A 289 -14.31 4.49 -4.04
N PRO A 290 -14.46 3.90 -2.84
CA PRO A 290 -15.61 4.20 -1.98
C PRO A 290 -15.51 5.62 -1.38
N GLY A 291 -14.42 6.33 -1.66
CA GLY A 291 -14.11 7.64 -1.13
C GLY A 291 -12.93 7.58 -0.16
N VAL A 292 -12.83 8.62 0.66
CA VAL A 292 -11.90 8.68 1.79
C VAL A 292 -12.58 8.01 2.97
N PHE A 293 -11.94 7.03 3.59
CA PHE A 293 -12.31 6.59 4.94
C PHE A 293 -11.98 7.73 5.93
N GLN A 294 -12.90 8.68 6.08
CA GLN A 294 -12.77 9.76 7.08
C GLN A 294 -12.93 9.22 8.51
N VAL A 295 -13.67 8.13 8.65
CA VAL A 295 -13.85 7.40 9.91
C VAL A 295 -13.11 6.08 9.77
N ALA A 296 -12.37 5.72 10.82
CA ALA A 296 -11.61 4.49 10.93
C ALA A 296 -12.51 3.28 10.58
N ASP A 297 -12.25 2.64 9.44
CA ASP A 297 -13.04 1.50 8.95
C ASP A 297 -12.45 0.20 9.53
N ASP A 298 -13.13 -0.40 10.50
CA ASP A 298 -12.78 -1.71 11.06
C ASP A 298 -13.47 -2.88 10.34
N SER A 299 -14.26 -2.60 9.30
CA SER A 299 -15.01 -3.62 8.59
C SER A 299 -14.09 -4.59 7.87
N ARG A 300 -14.43 -5.88 7.98
CA ARG A 300 -13.83 -6.93 7.16
C ARG A 300 -14.63 -7.07 5.87
N ARG A 301 -13.93 -7.08 4.74
CA ARG A 301 -14.55 -7.26 3.43
C ARG A 301 -14.50 -8.69 2.93
N GLU A 302 -15.65 -9.20 2.52
CA GLU A 302 -15.88 -10.53 1.98
C GLU A 302 -16.76 -10.45 0.72
N PRO A 303 -16.65 -11.42 -0.21
CA PRO A 303 -15.73 -12.55 -0.19
C PRO A 303 -14.28 -12.12 -0.42
N SER A 304 -13.32 -12.80 0.21
CA SER A 304 -11.90 -12.49 0.11
C SER A 304 -11.05 -13.65 -0.46
N SER A 305 -9.85 -13.34 -0.97
CA SER A 305 -8.96 -14.28 -1.63
C SER A 305 -7.48 -13.94 -1.43
N ASN A 306 -6.70 -14.92 -0.95
CA ASN A 306 -5.24 -14.83 -0.88
C ASN A 306 -4.59 -14.62 -2.26
N ARG A 307 -5.25 -15.05 -3.35
CA ARG A 307 -4.74 -14.87 -4.71
C ARG A 307 -4.66 -13.38 -5.08
N ALA A 308 -5.56 -12.55 -4.58
CA ALA A 308 -5.52 -11.11 -4.81
C ALA A 308 -4.34 -10.42 -4.12
N HIS A 309 -3.78 -11.02 -3.05
CA HIS A 309 -2.59 -10.54 -2.35
C HIS A 309 -1.26 -10.93 -3.01
N ARG A 310 -1.24 -11.03 -4.34
CA ARG A 310 -0.03 -11.39 -5.08
C ARG A 310 0.70 -10.12 -5.55
N PRO A 311 2.01 -9.97 -5.25
CA PRO A 311 2.74 -8.74 -5.60
C PRO A 311 2.81 -8.53 -7.12
N ASP A 312 2.88 -9.60 -7.90
CA ASP A 312 2.87 -9.55 -9.36
C ASP A 312 1.53 -9.07 -9.93
N LEU A 313 0.41 -9.35 -9.27
CA LEU A 313 -0.89 -8.82 -9.68
C LEU A 313 -0.99 -7.30 -9.46
N TYR A 314 -0.50 -6.80 -8.31
CA TYR A 314 -0.42 -5.36 -8.06
C TYR A 314 0.45 -4.69 -9.13
N LYS A 315 1.60 -5.29 -9.46
CA LYS A 315 2.46 -4.81 -10.55
C LYS A 315 1.71 -4.66 -11.86
N GLU A 316 1.15 -5.77 -12.34
CA GLU A 316 0.50 -5.84 -13.64
C GLU A 316 -0.63 -4.81 -13.76
N ARG A 317 -1.45 -4.69 -12.71
CA ARG A 317 -2.62 -3.80 -12.69
C ARG A 317 -2.23 -2.33 -12.57
N MET A 318 -1.22 -2.02 -11.77
CA MET A 318 -0.66 -0.68 -11.71
C MET A 318 -0.06 -0.27 -13.05
N GLU A 319 0.67 -1.16 -13.72
CA GLU A 319 1.16 -0.89 -15.07
C GLU A 319 0.02 -0.68 -16.08
N LYS A 320 -1.04 -1.49 -16.05
CA LYS A 320 -2.24 -1.30 -16.89
C LYS A 320 -2.88 0.06 -16.65
N LEU A 321 -3.11 0.40 -15.38
CA LEU A 321 -3.69 1.66 -14.96
C LEU A 321 -2.88 2.87 -15.45
N LEU A 322 -1.57 2.85 -15.20
CA LEU A 322 -0.67 3.92 -15.62
C LEU A 322 -0.67 4.05 -17.15
N ARG A 323 -0.84 2.95 -17.91
CA ARG A 323 -0.94 2.97 -19.39
C ARG A 323 -2.24 3.56 -19.88
N GLY A 324 -3.33 3.34 -19.15
CA GLY A 324 -4.64 3.88 -19.46
C GLY A 324 -4.67 5.41 -19.38
N GLY A 325 -3.86 6.01 -18.50
CA GLY A 325 -3.75 7.46 -18.35
C GLY A 325 -5.04 8.12 -17.88
N CYS A 326 -5.96 7.35 -17.29
CA CYS A 326 -7.28 7.81 -16.91
C CYS A 326 -7.56 7.71 -15.42
N SER A 327 -8.24 8.74 -14.93
CA SER A 327 -8.63 8.93 -13.54
C SER A 327 -9.72 7.95 -13.09
N VAL A 328 -9.81 7.82 -11.76
CA VAL A 328 -10.65 6.91 -10.99
C VAL A 328 -12.08 6.78 -11.54
N LEU A 329 -12.56 5.55 -11.73
CA LEU A 329 -13.99 5.30 -11.87
C LEU A 329 -14.61 5.18 -10.47
N PRO A 330 -15.83 5.70 -10.24
CA PRO A 330 -16.56 5.46 -9.00
C PRO A 330 -16.71 3.95 -8.75
N VAL A 331 -16.69 3.53 -7.47
CA VAL A 331 -17.04 2.13 -7.09
C VAL A 331 -18.35 1.73 -7.73
N GLY A 332 -18.44 0.48 -8.17
CA GLY A 332 -19.65 -0.08 -8.76
C GLY A 332 -19.65 -0.11 -10.29
N LYS A 333 -18.73 0.58 -10.99
CA LYS A 333 -18.54 0.33 -12.44
C LYS A 333 -17.68 -0.91 -12.69
N TRP A 334 -18.10 -2.05 -12.16
CA TRP A 334 -17.52 -3.35 -12.51
C TRP A 334 -18.03 -3.76 -13.88
N GLU A 335 -17.14 -3.91 -14.86
CA GLU A 335 -17.52 -4.31 -16.24
C GLU A 335 -18.26 -5.66 -16.27
N THR A 336 -18.00 -6.53 -15.30
CA THR A 336 -18.62 -7.84 -15.16
C THR A 336 -19.70 -7.92 -14.09
N ALA A 337 -20.04 -6.78 -13.46
CA ALA A 337 -20.90 -6.68 -12.30
C ALA A 337 -20.42 -7.50 -11.07
N HIS A 338 -20.28 -6.81 -9.94
CA HIS A 338 -20.07 -7.43 -8.65
C HIS A 338 -21.25 -7.08 -7.76
N ASP A 339 -21.61 -8.01 -6.87
CA ASP A 339 -22.55 -7.76 -5.80
C ASP A 339 -21.93 -6.72 -4.85
N CYS A 340 -22.60 -5.58 -4.69
CA CYS A 340 -22.20 -4.59 -3.68
C CYS A 340 -22.53 -5.15 -2.31
N ASN A 341 -21.50 -5.46 -1.52
CA ASN A 341 -21.69 -6.07 -0.21
C ASN A 341 -21.63 -5.03 0.93
N TYR A 342 -21.28 -3.78 0.61
CA TYR A 342 -21.03 -2.73 1.60
C TYR A 342 -21.78 -1.43 1.29
N ASN A 343 -22.13 -0.66 2.33
CA ASN A 343 -22.93 0.56 2.21
C ASN A 343 -22.28 1.62 1.32
N ASP A 344 -20.96 1.74 1.39
CA ASP A 344 -20.18 2.66 0.55
C ASP A 344 -20.23 2.24 -0.94
N GLU A 345 -20.13 0.94 -1.22
CA GLU A 345 -20.33 0.38 -2.56
C GLU A 345 -21.75 0.62 -3.05
N CYS A 346 -22.74 0.42 -2.18
CA CYS A 346 -24.16 0.63 -2.46
C CYS A 346 -24.53 2.09 -2.73
N SER A 347 -23.94 2.99 -1.96
CA SER A 347 -24.16 4.43 -2.10
C SER A 347 -23.67 4.98 -3.45
N SER A 348 -22.85 4.22 -4.19
CA SER A 348 -22.37 4.60 -5.51
C SER A 348 -23.47 4.64 -6.60
N GLY A 349 -24.59 3.96 -6.37
CA GLY A 349 -25.69 3.83 -7.34
C GLY A 349 -25.29 3.10 -8.63
N LEU A 350 -24.32 2.18 -8.54
CA LEU A 350 -23.74 1.46 -9.68
C LEU A 350 -23.75 -0.07 -9.53
N CYS A 351 -24.33 -0.59 -8.47
CA CYS A 351 -24.49 -2.02 -8.21
C CYS A 351 -25.42 -2.69 -9.24
N GLN A 352 -25.14 -3.95 -9.58
CA GLN A 352 -26.06 -4.73 -10.40
C GLN A 352 -27.33 -5.05 -9.59
N ASP A 353 -28.50 -4.94 -10.23
CA ASP A 353 -29.79 -5.45 -9.77
C ASP A 353 -30.30 -5.03 -8.38
N ASN A 354 -30.05 -3.80 -7.93
CA ASN A 354 -30.49 -3.33 -6.59
C ASN A 354 -30.02 -4.24 -5.44
N ALA A 355 -28.93 -4.98 -5.61
CA ALA A 355 -28.39 -5.93 -4.63
C ALA A 355 -27.66 -5.24 -3.47
N CYS A 356 -28.27 -4.19 -2.93
CA CYS A 356 -27.91 -3.57 -1.67
C CYS A 356 -28.88 -4.08 -0.63
N THR A 357 -28.55 -5.20 0.00
CA THR A 357 -29.36 -5.82 1.07
C THR A 357 -29.10 -5.21 2.42
#